data_AF-A0A7G3BH89-F1
#
_entry.id   AF-A0A7G3BH89-F1
#
_cell.length_a   1.000
_cell.length_b   1.000
_cell.length_c   1.000
_cell.angle_alpha   90.00
_cell.angle_beta   90.00
_cell.angle_gamma   90.00
#
_symmetry.space_group_name_H-M   'P 1'
#
loop_
_entity.id
_entity.type
_entity.pdbx_description
1 polymer ?
#
loop_
_entity_poly.entity_id
_entity_poly.type
_entity_poly.pdbx_seq_one_letter_code
_entity_poly.pdbx_strand_id
1 'polypeptide(L)'
;MERSQGLTKLKTFHYKEHFNEQVNTLLKHLYPQAEVKKTHIKFVSGKFKGLSCLITQGSLYPNMSEEFKERFPRFKRNGYQSFEELVNTGVQWTGSSGSGYIYPLDRSKWDDSPLGMEQKAAFFVVVMQVCLTWMIKQND
;
A
#
# COMPACT_ATOMS: atom_id res chain seq x y z
N MET A 1 -31.27 0.09 -4.11
CA MET A 1 -30.19 1.07 -4.41
C MET A 1 -29.60 1.53 -3.09
N GLU A 2 -28.57 0.85 -2.61
CA GLU A 2 -27.85 1.30 -1.43
C GLU A 2 -26.99 2.50 -1.82
N ARG A 3 -27.21 3.62 -1.13
CA ARG A 3 -26.44 4.86 -1.28
C ARG A 3 -24.97 4.53 -1.05
N SER A 4 -24.11 4.99 -1.94
CA SER A 4 -22.67 5.05 -1.70
C SER A 4 -22.45 5.71 -0.33
N GLN A 5 -22.09 4.92 0.68
CA GLN A 5 -21.53 5.48 1.90
C GLN A 5 -20.25 6.17 1.46
N GLY A 6 -20.29 7.51 1.35
CA GLY A 6 -19.11 8.30 1.03
C GLY A 6 -17.98 7.91 1.97
N LEU A 7 -16.76 7.80 1.43
CA LEU A 7 -15.57 7.42 2.21
C LEU A 7 -15.58 8.20 3.53
N THR A 8 -15.56 7.49 4.67
CA THR A 8 -15.52 8.13 5.98
C THR A 8 -14.35 9.12 6.03
N LYS A 9 -14.64 10.35 6.48
CA LYS A 9 -13.65 11.42 6.59
C LYS A 9 -12.44 10.91 7.38
N LEU A 10 -11.25 11.10 6.83
CA LEU A 10 -10.01 10.65 7.46
C LEU A 10 -9.79 11.42 8.77
N LYS A 11 -9.64 10.69 9.88
CA LYS A 11 -9.21 11.25 11.17
C LYS A 11 -7.85 11.95 11.00
N THR A 12 -7.71 13.17 11.52
CA THR A 12 -6.42 13.84 11.65
C THR A 12 -5.67 13.24 12.83
N PHE A 13 -4.40 12.89 12.63
CA PHE A 13 -3.55 12.32 13.67
C PHE A 13 -2.43 13.30 14.01
N HIS A 14 -2.27 13.59 15.30
CA HIS A 14 -1.21 14.46 15.80
C HIS A 14 0.14 13.75 15.77
N TYR A 15 0.18 12.44 16.08
CA TYR A 15 1.41 11.64 16.13
C TYR A 15 1.88 11.12 14.76
N LYS A 16 1.64 11.86 13.67
CA LYS A 16 1.93 11.42 12.30
C LYS A 16 3.40 11.15 12.00
N GLU A 17 4.29 11.85 12.68
CA GLU A 17 5.73 11.66 12.52
C GLU A 17 6.15 10.30 13.05
N HIS A 18 5.59 9.87 14.17
CA HIS A 18 5.81 8.54 14.73
C HIS A 18 5.36 7.44 13.76
N PHE A 19 4.18 7.58 13.13
CA PHE A 19 3.76 6.66 12.07
C PHE A 19 4.78 6.57 10.92
N ASN A 20 5.29 7.72 10.45
CA ASN A 20 6.24 7.76 9.35
C ASN A 20 7.58 7.11 9.70
N GLU A 21 8.06 7.34 10.92
CA GLU A 21 9.27 6.72 11.48
C GLU A 21 9.12 5.20 11.53
N GLN A 22 8.03 4.71 12.10
CA GLN A 22 7.79 3.27 12.21
C GLN A 22 7.64 2.59 10.84
N VAL A 23 6.91 3.20 9.91
CA VAL A 23 6.83 2.71 8.53
C VAL A 23 8.23 2.64 7.90
N ASN A 24 9.05 3.69 8.02
CA ASN A 24 10.40 3.70 7.44
C ASN A 24 11.27 2.59 8.03
N THR A 25 11.24 2.42 9.36
CA THR A 25 11.97 1.38 10.08
C THR A 25 11.56 -0.01 9.60
N LEU A 26 10.27 -0.31 9.57
CA LEU A 26 9.75 -1.61 9.13
C LEU A 26 10.12 -1.92 7.68
N LEU A 27 9.98 -0.95 6.78
CA LEU A 27 10.30 -1.13 5.36
C LEU A 27 11.79 -1.46 5.14
N LYS A 28 12.70 -0.79 5.86
CA LYS A 28 14.15 -1.06 5.77
C LYS A 28 14.51 -2.46 6.27
N HIS A 29 13.85 -2.95 7.31
CA HIS A 29 14.10 -4.29 7.85
C HIS A 29 13.55 -5.39 6.93
N LEU A 30 12.33 -5.23 6.43
CA LEU A 30 11.68 -6.24 5.59
C LEU A 30 12.25 -6.29 4.16
N TYR A 31 12.71 -5.14 3.65
CA TYR A 31 13.17 -5.00 2.28
C TYR A 31 14.52 -4.28 2.21
N PRO A 32 15.60 -4.88 2.73
CA PRO A 32 16.91 -4.23 2.80
C PRO A 32 17.53 -3.90 1.44
N GLN A 33 17.05 -4.54 0.37
CA GLN A 33 17.49 -4.31 -1.02
C GLN A 33 16.66 -3.25 -1.75
N ALA A 34 15.63 -2.68 -1.11
CA ALA A 34 14.81 -1.63 -1.69
C ALA A 34 15.34 -0.24 -1.28
N GLU A 35 15.10 0.75 -2.14
CA GLU A 35 15.36 2.15 -1.79
C GLU A 35 14.20 2.67 -0.93
N VAL A 36 14.46 2.95 0.35
CA VAL A 36 13.46 3.44 1.30
C VAL A 36 13.78 4.88 1.70
N LYS A 37 12.90 5.83 1.32
CA LYS A 37 13.01 7.24 1.68
C LYS A 37 11.69 7.72 2.31
N LYS A 38 11.73 8.04 3.61
CA LYS A 38 10.53 8.35 4.42
C LYS A 38 9.53 7.19 4.30
N THR A 39 8.29 7.44 3.90
CA THR A 39 7.26 6.42 3.71
C THR A 39 7.13 5.94 2.27
N HIS A 40 8.13 6.22 1.43
CA HIS A 40 8.21 5.73 0.05
C HIS A 40 9.24 4.61 -0.04
N ILE A 41 8.82 3.48 -0.58
CA ILE A 41 9.69 2.35 -0.95
C ILE A 41 9.71 2.18 -2.46
N LYS A 42 10.89 1.95 -3.03
CA LYS A 42 11.09 1.63 -4.44
C LYS A 42 11.91 0.36 -4.57
N PHE A 43 11.36 -0.62 -5.28
CA PHE A 43 12.00 -1.90 -5.53
C PHE A 43 12.85 -1.82 -6.80
N VAL A 44 14.17 -1.80 -6.63
CA VAL A 44 15.14 -1.68 -7.73
C VAL A 44 15.70 -3.04 -8.19
N SER A 45 15.43 -4.11 -7.44
CA SER A 45 15.92 -5.46 -7.72
C SER A 45 14.91 -6.54 -7.30
N GLY A 46 15.20 -7.79 -7.67
CA GLY A 46 14.41 -8.96 -7.28
C GLY A 46 13.01 -9.03 -7.90
N LYS A 47 12.15 -9.83 -7.28
CA LYS A 47 10.82 -10.15 -7.81
C LYS A 47 9.89 -8.93 -7.98
N PHE A 48 10.05 -7.93 -7.11
CA PHE A 48 9.26 -6.69 -7.10
C PHE A 48 9.86 -5.57 -7.96
N LYS A 49 10.99 -5.79 -8.64
CA LYS A 49 11.66 -4.77 -9.45
C LYS A 49 10.68 -4.02 -10.34
N GLY A 50 10.71 -2.69 -10.28
CA GLY A 50 9.82 -1.80 -11.04
C GLY A 50 8.55 -1.38 -10.31
N LEU A 51 8.32 -1.88 -9.09
CA LEU A 51 7.30 -1.37 -8.18
C LEU A 51 7.84 -0.26 -7.29
N SER A 52 6.99 0.70 -6.97
CA SER A 52 7.17 1.58 -5.81
C SER A 52 5.86 1.75 -5.06
N CYS A 53 5.91 2.16 -3.80
CA CYS A 53 4.72 2.39 -3.00
C CYS A 53 4.93 3.53 -2.02
N LEU A 54 4.06 4.54 -2.08
CA LEU A 54 3.96 5.57 -1.05
C LEU A 54 2.93 5.12 0.00
N ILE A 55 3.36 5.05 1.26
CA ILE A 55 2.49 4.77 2.39
C ILE A 55 2.15 6.09 3.10
N THR A 56 0.87 6.31 3.33
CA THR A 56 0.37 7.45 4.12
C THR A 56 -0.46 6.92 5.29
N GLN A 57 -0.85 7.80 6.20
CA GLN A 57 -1.70 7.43 7.32
C GLN A 57 -3.12 6.99 6.92
N GLY A 58 -3.55 7.22 5.67
CA GLY A 58 -4.89 6.87 5.22
C GLY A 58 -4.93 5.90 4.06
N SER A 59 -3.84 5.75 3.32
CA SER A 59 -3.83 5.04 2.05
C SER A 59 -2.43 4.63 1.63
N LEU A 60 -2.36 3.66 0.73
CA LEU A 60 -1.15 3.28 0.02
C LEU A 60 -1.33 3.58 -1.47
N TYR A 61 -0.27 4.04 -2.11
CA TYR A 61 -0.23 4.40 -3.52
C TYR A 61 0.87 3.60 -4.20
N PRO A 62 0.58 2.37 -4.65
CA PRO A 62 1.51 1.62 -5.49
C PRO A 62 1.66 2.29 -6.86
N ASN A 63 2.85 2.18 -7.44
CA ASN A 63 3.13 2.60 -8.81
C ASN A 63 3.94 1.51 -9.51
N MET A 64 3.51 1.15 -10.72
CA MET A 64 4.08 0.10 -11.55
C MET A 64 4.77 0.74 -12.75
N SER A 65 6.09 0.56 -12.86
CA SER A 65 6.85 0.99 -14.03
C SER A 65 6.44 0.20 -15.29
N GLU A 66 6.82 0.69 -16.46
CA GLU A 66 6.67 -0.06 -17.72
C GLU A 66 7.37 -1.42 -17.64
N GLU A 67 8.59 -1.46 -17.11
CA GLU A 67 9.34 -2.72 -16.90
C GLU A 67 8.53 -3.74 -16.06
N PHE A 68 7.86 -3.28 -15.00
CA PHE A 68 7.00 -4.17 -14.21
C PHE A 68 5.79 -4.65 -15.02
N LYS A 69 5.14 -3.74 -15.76
CA LYS A 69 3.98 -4.05 -16.59
C LYS A 69 4.32 -4.97 -17.77
N GLU A 70 5.53 -4.96 -18.28
CA GLU A 70 6.00 -5.91 -19.30
C GLU A 70 6.11 -7.32 -18.74
N ARG A 71 6.61 -7.46 -17.50
CA ARG A 71 6.68 -8.76 -16.80
C ARG A 71 5.31 -9.25 -16.34
N PHE A 72 4.40 -8.33 -16.03
CA PHE A 72 3.04 -8.64 -15.56
C PHE A 72 1.97 -7.88 -16.40
N PRO A 73 1.67 -8.35 -17.62
CA PRO A 73 0.85 -7.62 -18.60
C PRO A 73 -0.57 -7.27 -18.14
N ARG A 74 -1.13 -7.96 -17.14
CA ARG A 74 -2.45 -7.63 -16.56
C ARG A 74 -2.53 -6.19 -16.06
N PHE A 75 -1.41 -5.62 -15.63
CA PHE A 75 -1.33 -4.24 -15.15
C PHE A 75 -1.22 -3.20 -16.28
N LYS A 76 -1.23 -3.61 -17.56
CA LYS A 76 -1.38 -2.68 -18.71
C LYS A 76 -2.82 -2.21 -18.92
N ARG A 77 -3.79 -2.84 -18.25
CA ARG A 77 -5.21 -2.46 -18.27
C ARG A 77 -5.64 -1.99 -16.88
N ASN A 78 -6.69 -1.19 -16.80
CA ASN A 78 -7.29 -0.81 -15.51
C ASN A 78 -7.87 -2.04 -14.82
N GLY A 79 -7.90 -2.03 -13.50
CA GLY A 79 -8.53 -3.11 -12.75
C GLY A 79 -8.70 -2.84 -11.28
N TYR A 80 -9.31 -3.82 -10.62
CA TYR A 80 -9.61 -3.83 -9.20
C TYR A 80 -9.49 -5.27 -8.66
N GLN A 81 -8.94 -5.41 -7.45
CA GLN A 81 -8.87 -6.66 -6.71
C GLN A 81 -9.22 -6.39 -5.24
N SER A 82 -10.17 -7.13 -4.69
CA SER A 82 -10.39 -7.20 -3.24
C SER A 82 -9.60 -8.34 -2.61
N PHE A 83 -9.26 -8.22 -1.33
CA PHE A 83 -8.58 -9.24 -0.56
C PHE A 83 -9.49 -9.70 0.57
N GLU A 84 -9.78 -11.01 0.65
CA GLU A 84 -10.58 -11.56 1.74
C GLU A 84 -9.84 -11.45 3.07
N GLU A 85 -8.50 -11.60 3.02
CA GLU A 85 -7.61 -11.55 4.18
C GLU A 85 -7.48 -10.13 4.75
N LEU A 86 -7.86 -9.10 3.98
CA LEU A 86 -7.83 -7.71 4.40
C LEU A 86 -9.25 -7.16 4.33
N VAL A 87 -10.01 -7.30 5.42
CA VAL A 87 -11.41 -6.88 5.51
C VAL A 87 -11.58 -5.47 4.94
N ASN A 88 -12.38 -5.38 3.87
CA ASN A 88 -12.67 -4.15 3.14
C ASN A 88 -11.46 -3.39 2.58
N THR A 89 -10.42 -4.10 2.14
CA THR A 89 -9.29 -3.51 1.43
C THR A 89 -9.24 -4.06 0.01
N GLY A 90 -9.14 -3.16 -0.96
CA GLY A 90 -8.93 -3.51 -2.36
C GLY A 90 -7.84 -2.66 -2.99
N VAL A 91 -7.19 -3.20 -4.01
CA VAL A 91 -6.25 -2.49 -4.87
C VAL A 91 -7.00 -2.11 -6.15
N GLN A 92 -7.08 -0.82 -6.44
CA GLN A 92 -7.47 -0.31 -7.74
C GLN A 92 -6.23 0.16 -8.49
N TRP A 93 -6.18 0.00 -9.81
CA TRP A 93 -5.08 0.55 -10.62
C TRP A 93 -5.52 1.03 -12.00
N THR A 94 -4.72 1.95 -12.54
CA THR A 94 -4.85 2.52 -13.88
C THR A 94 -3.69 2.05 -14.74
N GLY A 95 -3.98 1.31 -15.80
CA GLY A 95 -2.95 0.66 -16.62
C GLY A 95 -2.05 1.66 -17.38
N SER A 96 -2.64 2.74 -17.88
CA SER A 96 -1.91 3.77 -18.64
C SER A 96 -0.85 4.47 -17.79
N SER A 97 -1.16 4.83 -16.54
CA SER A 97 -0.22 5.52 -15.65
C SER A 97 0.60 4.57 -14.77
N GLY A 98 0.17 3.31 -14.63
CA GLY A 98 0.74 2.36 -13.67
C GLY A 98 0.42 2.71 -12.22
N SER A 99 -0.42 3.72 -11.96
CA SER A 99 -0.75 4.16 -10.60
C SER A 99 -1.83 3.28 -10.00
N GLY A 100 -1.72 2.98 -8.72
CA GLY A 100 -2.77 2.32 -7.97
C GLY A 100 -3.09 3.00 -6.66
N TYR A 101 -4.19 2.55 -6.06
CA TYR A 101 -4.75 3.07 -4.83
C TYR A 101 -5.24 1.92 -3.97
N ILE A 102 -4.84 1.94 -2.70
CA ILE A 102 -5.23 0.97 -1.69
C ILE A 102 -5.67 1.75 -0.46
N TYR A 103 -6.84 1.43 0.07
CA TYR A 103 -7.34 2.04 1.28
C TYR A 103 -7.98 1.03 2.23
N PRO A 104 -7.46 0.89 3.46
CA PRO A 104 -8.15 0.15 4.51
C PRO A 104 -9.32 0.96 5.08
N LEU A 105 -10.49 0.36 5.28
CA LEU A 105 -11.66 1.06 5.86
C LEU A 105 -11.49 1.42 7.34
N ASP A 106 -10.67 0.68 8.08
CA ASP A 106 -10.39 0.89 9.50
C ASP A 106 -9.25 1.91 9.76
N ARG A 107 -8.73 2.56 8.71
CA ARG A 107 -7.64 3.57 8.77
C ARG A 107 -7.83 4.69 9.79
N SER A 108 -9.05 4.94 10.27
CA SER A 108 -9.38 5.97 11.26
C SER A 108 -9.76 5.42 12.65
N LYS A 109 -9.79 4.09 12.85
CA LYS A 109 -10.14 3.47 14.13
C LYS A 109 -8.98 3.44 15.14
N TRP A 110 -7.78 3.78 14.69
CA TRP A 110 -6.57 3.76 15.50
C TRP A 110 -6.54 4.88 16.53
N ASP A 111 -5.99 4.57 17.70
CA ASP A 111 -5.71 5.55 18.74
C ASP A 111 -4.67 6.58 18.26
N ASP A 112 -4.82 7.84 18.66
CA ASP A 112 -3.87 8.91 18.31
C ASP A 112 -2.83 9.07 19.41
N SER A 113 -2.03 8.02 19.57
CA SER A 113 -0.93 7.90 20.53
C SER A 113 0.29 7.28 19.83
N PRO A 114 1.50 7.35 20.42
CA PRO A 114 2.68 6.69 19.86
C PRO A 114 2.45 5.19 19.57
N LEU A 115 1.93 4.45 20.56
CA LEU A 115 1.61 3.02 20.40
C LEU A 115 0.55 2.79 19.30
N GLY A 116 -0.51 3.60 19.26
CA GLY A 116 -1.53 3.52 18.22
C GLY A 116 -0.96 3.75 16.81
N MET A 117 0.02 4.65 16.67
CA MET A 117 0.69 4.92 15.40
C MET A 117 1.67 3.83 15.00
N GLU A 118 2.34 3.17 15.95
CA GLU A 118 3.18 2.01 15.69
C GLU A 118 2.35 0.82 15.18
N GLN A 119 1.25 0.49 15.86
CA GLN A 119 0.34 -0.58 15.44
C GLN A 119 -0.25 -0.29 14.06
N LYS A 120 -0.63 0.97 13.81
CA LYS A 120 -1.11 1.42 12.51
C LYS A 120 -0.04 1.29 11.43
N ALA A 121 1.21 1.65 11.70
CA ALA A 121 2.31 1.49 10.76
C ALA A 121 2.51 0.01 10.39
N ALA A 122 2.53 -0.89 11.37
CA ALA A 122 2.62 -2.32 11.15
C ALA A 122 1.47 -2.84 10.28
N PHE A 123 0.24 -2.44 10.57
CA PHE A 123 -0.93 -2.81 9.78
C PHE A 123 -0.80 -2.37 8.30
N PHE A 124 -0.40 -1.13 8.04
CA PHE A 124 -0.22 -0.64 6.67
C PHE A 124 0.89 -1.40 5.92
N VAL A 125 1.97 -1.77 6.61
CA VAL A 125 3.05 -2.58 6.03
C VAL A 125 2.58 -4.01 5.71
N VAL A 126 1.74 -4.61 6.56
CA VAL A 126 1.10 -5.92 6.29
C VAL A 126 0.18 -5.83 5.07
N VAL A 127 -0.67 -4.81 5.00
CA VAL A 127 -1.54 -4.55 3.82
C VAL A 127 -0.68 -4.46 2.55
N MET A 128 0.42 -3.71 2.60
CA MET A 128 1.36 -3.62 1.48
C MET A 128 1.91 -4.99 1.09
N GLN A 129 2.38 -5.79 2.05
CA GLN A 129 2.95 -7.12 1.80
C GLN A 129 1.95 -8.06 1.12
N VAL A 130 0.69 -8.11 1.58
CA VAL A 130 -0.36 -8.93 0.98
C VAL A 130 -0.58 -8.51 -0.48
N CYS A 131 -0.72 -7.19 -0.71
CA CYS A 131 -0.93 -6.65 -2.05
C CYS A 131 0.26 -6.94 -2.98
N LEU A 132 1.49 -6.70 -2.51
CA LEU A 132 2.71 -6.98 -3.27
C LEU A 132 2.82 -8.47 -3.64
N THR A 133 2.47 -9.36 -2.70
CA THR A 133 2.51 -10.81 -2.92
C THR A 133 1.53 -11.20 -4.01
N TRP A 134 0.29 -10.71 -3.98
CA TRP A 134 -0.68 -10.93 -5.06
C TRP A 134 -0.22 -10.35 -6.39
N MET A 135 0.35 -9.15 -6.39
CA MET A 135 0.80 -8.47 -7.61
C MET A 135 1.83 -9.29 -8.40
N ILE A 136 2.64 -10.10 -7.73
CA ILE A 136 3.64 -10.96 -8.37
C ILE A 136 3.21 -12.42 -8.54
N LYS A 137 2.01 -12.82 -8.06
CA LYS A 137 1.49 -14.16 -8.35
C LYS A 137 1.29 -14.29 -9.86
N GLN A 138 1.97 -15.26 -10.46
CA GLN A 138 1.66 -15.67 -11.83
C GLN A 138 0.25 -16.26 -11.83
N ASN A 139 -0.50 -16.03 -12.90
CA ASN A 139 -1.78 -16.73 -13.07
C ASN A 139 -1.41 -18.20 -13.28
N ASP A 140 -1.84 -19.06 -12.36
CA ASP A 140 -1.93 -20.50 -12.62
C ASP A 140 -2.92 -20.76 -13.77
#